data_AF-A0A453RPY2-F1
#
_entry.id   AF-A0A453RPY2-F1
#
_cell.length_a   1.000
_cell.length_b   1.000
_cell.length_c   1.000
_cell.angle_alpha   90.00
_cell.angle_beta   90.00
_cell.angle_gamma   90.00
#
_symmetry.space_group_name_H-M   'P 1'
#
loop_
_entity.id
_entity.type
_entity.pdbx_description
1 polymer ?
#
loop_
_entity_poly.entity_id
_entity_poly.type
_entity_poly.pdbx_seq_one_letter_code
_entity_poly.pdbx_strand_id
1 'polypeptide(L)'
;MDLICSFVRVNLFSDKIPRKMILQVYNILHVMLKGGRDCEFYHRLVQFVDSYDPPVKGLHEDLNFVSPRIGEVLEAVGPIIFLSTDTKKLRNEGFLSPFHPRYPDILTNSAHPMRAQDLANVTSYREWVLLGYLVCPDELLRVTSIDVAMVVLKENLVLPLFRDEYILLHENYQHYVLPKVLESKRMAKSGRTKQKEADMEYNIAKQVEKMLTYVVLHNLISSTFTSA
;
A
#
# COMPACT_ATOMS: atom_id res chain seq x y z
N MET A 1 -6.78 -0.44 10.82
CA MET A 1 -6.26 -0.33 9.44
C MET A 1 -7.29 -0.72 8.39
N ASP A 2 -8.20 -1.65 8.66
CA ASP A 2 -9.21 -2.08 7.67
C ASP A 2 -10.10 -0.95 7.14
N LEU A 3 -10.49 -0.01 8.00
CA LEU A 3 -11.24 1.17 7.58
C LEU A 3 -10.45 2.04 6.59
N ILE A 4 -9.16 2.25 6.85
CA ILE A 4 -8.27 3.00 5.96
C ILE A 4 -8.13 2.25 4.63
N CYS A 5 -7.89 0.94 4.67
CA CYS A 5 -7.79 0.13 3.45
C CYS A 5 -9.09 0.16 2.63
N SER A 6 -10.25 0.11 3.30
CA SER A 6 -11.56 0.21 2.66
C SER A 6 -11.77 1.59 2.04
N PHE A 7 -11.40 2.66 2.75
CA PHE A 7 -11.45 4.03 2.25
C PHE A 7 -10.58 4.20 1.00
N VAL A 8 -9.34 3.70 1.02
CA VAL A 8 -8.44 3.72 -0.14
C VAL A 8 -9.02 2.92 -1.30
N ARG A 9 -9.51 1.70 -1.05
CA ARG A 9 -10.13 0.84 -2.08
C ARG A 9 -11.30 1.50 -2.78
N VAL A 10 -12.20 2.15 -2.02
CA VAL A 10 -13.36 2.85 -2.60
C VAL A 10 -12.89 3.98 -3.53
N ASN A 11 -11.91 4.77 -3.10
CA ASN A 11 -11.38 5.86 -3.92
C ASN A 11 -10.66 5.34 -5.18
N LEU A 12 -9.85 4.29 -5.06
CA LEU A 12 -9.20 3.64 -6.21
C LEU A 12 -10.22 3.00 -7.17
N PHE A 13 -11.25 2.36 -6.63
CA PHE A 13 -12.33 1.78 -7.42
C PHE A 13 -13.11 2.85 -8.17
N SER A 14 -13.27 4.03 -7.56
CA SER A 14 -13.93 5.16 -8.17
C SER A 14 -13.26 5.59 -9.48
N ASP A 15 -11.96 5.31 -9.67
CA ASP A 15 -11.19 5.58 -10.90
C ASP A 15 -11.66 4.78 -12.11
N LYS A 16 -12.21 3.59 -11.86
CA LYS A 16 -12.77 2.73 -12.91
C LYS A 16 -14.08 3.25 -13.47
N ILE A 17 -14.70 4.22 -12.79
CA ILE A 17 -15.99 4.81 -13.16
C ILE A 17 -15.71 6.17 -13.82
N PRO A 18 -16.36 6.52 -14.95
CA PRO A 18 -16.23 7.84 -15.58
C PRO A 18 -16.97 8.93 -14.77
N ARG A 19 -16.48 9.23 -13.55
CA ARG A 19 -17.14 10.09 -12.54
C ARG A 19 -17.49 11.46 -13.10
N LYS A 20 -16.53 12.11 -13.76
CA LYS A 20 -16.71 13.46 -14.34
C LYS A 20 -17.82 13.50 -15.39
N MET A 21 -17.88 12.49 -16.25
CA MET A 21 -18.92 12.38 -17.27
C MET A 21 -20.31 12.19 -16.64
N ILE A 22 -20.44 11.29 -15.66
CA ILE A 22 -21.71 11.05 -14.96
C ILE A 22 -22.21 12.33 -14.27
N LEU A 23 -21.33 13.05 -13.58
CA LEU A 23 -21.68 14.32 -12.93
C LEU A 23 -22.13 15.38 -13.92
N GLN A 24 -21.41 15.54 -15.03
CA GLN A 24 -21.77 16.50 -16.08
C GLN A 24 -23.14 16.18 -16.70
N VAL A 25 -23.40 14.92 -17.02
CA VAL A 25 -24.69 14.47 -17.57
C VAL A 25 -25.83 14.73 -16.58
N TYR A 26 -25.63 14.41 -15.30
CA TYR A 26 -26.62 14.70 -14.26
C TYR A 26 -26.93 16.20 -14.18
N ASN A 27 -25.92 17.06 -14.15
CA ASN A 27 -26.12 18.49 -14.04
C ASN A 27 -26.84 19.09 -15.26
N ILE A 28 -26.52 18.63 -16.47
CA ILE A 28 -27.23 19.05 -17.69
C ILE A 28 -28.72 18.68 -17.59
N LEU A 29 -29.03 17.43 -17.24
CA LEU A 29 -30.41 16.97 -17.08
C LEU A 29 -31.16 17.73 -15.98
N HIS A 30 -30.50 17.99 -14.85
CA HIS A 30 -31.09 18.75 -13.75
C HIS A 30 -31.45 20.18 -14.19
N VAL A 31 -30.53 20.87 -14.89
CA VAL A 31 -30.78 22.22 -15.41
C VAL A 31 -31.95 22.23 -16.39
N MET A 32 -32.04 21.24 -17.29
CA MET A 32 -33.14 21.14 -18.26
C MET A 32 -34.50 20.89 -17.60
N LEU A 33 -34.56 20.07 -16.55
CA LEU A 33 -35.83 19.66 -15.91
C LEU A 33 -36.31 20.62 -14.81
N LYS A 34 -35.39 21.26 -14.08
CA LYS A 34 -35.70 22.09 -12.91
C LYS A 34 -35.47 23.59 -13.14
N GLY A 35 -34.91 23.99 -14.29
CA GLY A 35 -34.70 25.39 -14.66
C GLY A 35 -33.60 26.09 -13.86
N GLY A 36 -32.74 25.34 -13.17
CA GLY A 36 -31.68 25.87 -12.32
C GLY A 36 -30.56 24.86 -12.05
N ARG A 37 -29.40 25.36 -11.61
CA ARG A 37 -28.26 24.52 -11.18
C ARG A 37 -28.52 23.95 -9.79
N ASP A 38 -28.08 22.71 -9.57
CA ASP A 38 -28.02 22.11 -8.23
C ASP A 38 -26.82 22.71 -7.47
N CYS A 39 -26.98 23.90 -6.89
CA CYS A 39 -25.85 24.60 -6.27
C CYS A 39 -25.42 24.02 -4.92
N GLU A 40 -26.22 23.13 -4.31
CA GLU A 40 -26.01 22.71 -2.92
C GLU A 40 -24.97 21.59 -2.79
N PHE A 41 -25.09 20.55 -3.63
CA PHE A 41 -24.25 19.35 -3.56
C PHE A 41 -23.35 19.15 -4.77
N TYR A 42 -23.79 19.55 -5.97
CA TYR A 42 -23.02 19.35 -7.19
C TYR A 42 -21.63 19.97 -7.13
N HIS A 43 -21.53 21.24 -6.70
CA HIS A 43 -20.25 21.94 -6.64
C HIS A 43 -19.26 21.28 -5.68
N ARG A 44 -19.71 20.83 -4.51
CA ARG A 44 -18.86 20.11 -3.56
C ARG A 44 -18.41 18.77 -4.13
N LEU A 45 -19.30 18.06 -4.83
CA LEU A 45 -18.98 16.78 -5.42
C LEU A 45 -18.01 16.89 -6.59
N VAL A 46 -18.13 17.95 -7.42
CA VAL A 46 -17.15 18.25 -8.47
C VAL A 46 -15.79 18.58 -7.87
N GLN A 47 -15.75 19.44 -6.84
CA GLN A 47 -14.49 19.76 -6.13
C GLN A 47 -13.84 18.51 -5.56
N PHE A 48 -14.62 17.63 -4.94
CA PHE A 48 -14.13 16.34 -4.43
C PHE A 48 -13.59 15.44 -5.55
N VAL A 49 -14.32 15.29 -6.66
CA VAL A 49 -13.86 14.45 -7.78
C VAL A 49 -12.61 15.02 -8.43
N ASP A 50 -12.47 16.35 -8.52
CA ASP A 50 -11.28 17.01 -9.06
C ASP A 50 -10.07 16.92 -8.12
N SER A 51 -10.25 16.99 -6.80
CA SER A 51 -9.13 16.81 -5.85
C SER A 51 -8.63 15.36 -5.82
N TYR A 52 -9.51 14.41 -6.17
CA TYR A 52 -9.21 12.98 -6.30
C TYR A 52 -9.01 12.54 -7.76
N ASP A 53 -8.48 13.40 -8.64
CA ASP A 53 -8.13 13.04 -10.01
C ASP A 53 -6.62 13.23 -10.29
N PRO A 54 -5.81 12.15 -10.32
CA PRO A 54 -6.18 10.75 -10.02
C PRO A 54 -6.36 10.49 -8.51
N PRO A 55 -7.11 9.45 -8.09
CA PRO A 55 -7.48 9.26 -6.68
C PRO A 55 -6.29 9.13 -5.73
N VAL A 56 -5.18 8.53 -6.16
CA VAL A 56 -3.98 8.38 -5.34
C VAL A 56 -3.42 9.72 -4.89
N LYS A 57 -3.51 10.76 -5.74
CA LYS A 57 -3.04 12.10 -5.40
C LYS A 57 -3.86 12.72 -4.27
N GLY A 58 -5.19 12.66 -4.37
CA GLY A 58 -6.08 13.13 -3.30
C GLY A 58 -5.88 12.34 -2.01
N LEU A 59 -5.66 11.04 -2.11
CA LEU A 59 -5.35 10.17 -0.97
C LEU A 59 -4.02 10.53 -0.29
N HIS A 60 -2.98 10.89 -1.05
CA HIS A 60 -1.70 11.36 -0.48
C HIS A 60 -1.90 12.61 0.35
N GLU A 61 -2.68 13.58 -0.16
CA GLU A 61 -2.95 14.84 0.52
C GLU A 61 -3.82 14.63 1.78
N ASP A 62 -4.90 13.86 1.67
CA ASP A 62 -5.85 13.62 2.76
C ASP A 62 -5.30 12.73 3.88
N LEU A 63 -4.47 11.73 3.55
CA LEU A 63 -3.90 10.84 4.58
C LEU A 63 -2.54 11.32 5.13
N ASN A 64 -1.99 12.43 4.62
CA ASN A 64 -0.70 12.94 5.07
C ASN A 64 -0.64 13.14 6.60
N PHE A 65 -1.71 13.65 7.22
CA PHE A 65 -1.75 13.90 8.66
C PHE A 65 -1.76 12.62 9.52
N VAL A 66 -2.25 11.50 8.99
CA VAL A 66 -2.23 10.18 9.66
C VAL A 66 -1.06 9.30 9.22
N SER A 67 -0.28 9.74 8.23
CA SER A 67 0.85 9.00 7.66
C SER A 67 1.77 8.42 8.73
N PRO A 68 2.21 9.18 9.76
CA PRO A 68 3.10 8.63 10.79
C PRO A 68 2.47 7.47 11.57
N ARG A 69 1.16 7.53 11.83
CA ARG A 69 0.44 6.47 12.55
C ARG A 69 0.24 5.24 11.69
N ILE A 70 0.03 5.42 10.39
CA ILE A 70 0.01 4.31 9.43
C ILE A 70 1.39 3.63 9.42
N GLY A 71 2.46 4.40 9.30
CA GLY A 71 3.83 3.88 9.32
C GLY A 71 4.14 3.04 10.57
N GLU A 72 3.74 3.50 11.76
CA GLU A 72 3.90 2.75 13.03
C GLU A 72 3.18 1.39 13.00
N VAL A 73 1.96 1.36 12.46
CA VAL A 73 1.19 0.11 12.37
C VAL A 73 1.81 -0.84 11.34
N LEU A 74 2.30 -0.33 10.21
CA LEU A 74 2.98 -1.14 9.19
C LEU A 74 4.30 -1.74 9.71
N GLU A 75 5.05 -0.97 10.50
CA GLU A 75 6.26 -1.45 11.16
C GLU A 75 5.95 -2.55 12.18
N ALA A 76 4.86 -2.39 12.96
CA ALA A 76 4.43 -3.37 13.94
C ALA A 76 4.03 -4.73 13.34
N VAL A 77 3.47 -4.76 12.12
CA VAL A 77 3.13 -6.02 11.42
C VAL A 77 4.31 -6.65 10.69
N GLY A 78 5.40 -5.91 10.47
CA GLY A 78 6.60 -6.36 9.77
C GLY A 78 7.16 -7.72 10.25
N PRO A 79 7.34 -7.94 11.57
CA PRO A 79 7.83 -9.23 12.10
C PRO A 79 6.98 -10.43 11.69
N ILE A 80 5.65 -10.28 11.65
CA ILE A 80 4.71 -11.35 11.26
C ILE A 80 4.81 -11.60 9.76
N ILE A 81 4.97 -10.56 8.94
CA ILE A 81 5.18 -10.70 7.49
C ILE A 81 6.49 -11.45 7.21
N PHE A 82 7.59 -11.12 7.89
CA PHE A 82 8.85 -11.85 7.75
C PHE A 82 8.71 -13.31 8.19
N LEU A 83 8.05 -13.57 9.34
CA LEU A 83 7.80 -14.92 9.81
C LEU A 83 6.98 -15.75 8.82
N SER A 84 5.98 -15.14 8.18
CA SER A 84 5.11 -15.82 7.20
C SER A 84 5.85 -16.34 5.97
N THR A 85 7.00 -15.74 5.65
CA THR A 85 7.84 -16.11 4.51
C THR A 85 8.83 -17.23 4.88
N ASP A 86 9.20 -17.34 6.16
CA ASP A 86 10.14 -18.34 6.66
C ASP A 86 9.45 -19.66 7.00
N THR A 87 9.16 -20.43 5.95
CA THR A 87 8.54 -21.76 6.06
C THR A 87 9.35 -22.76 6.90
N LYS A 88 10.69 -22.61 6.96
CA LYS A 88 11.55 -23.47 7.79
C LYS A 88 11.34 -23.17 9.26
N LYS A 89 11.32 -21.89 9.64
CA LYS A 89 11.04 -21.46 11.00
C LYS A 89 9.63 -21.84 11.45
N LEU A 90 8.63 -21.63 10.60
CA LEU A 90 7.25 -22.05 10.88
C LEU A 90 7.14 -23.56 11.15
N ARG A 91 7.83 -24.38 10.35
CA ARG A 91 7.88 -25.84 10.53
C ARG A 91 8.61 -26.23 11.82
N ASN A 92 9.75 -25.60 12.10
CA ASN A 92 10.56 -25.90 13.28
C ASN A 92 9.84 -25.55 14.59
N GLU A 93 9.04 -24.48 14.57
CA GLU A 93 8.18 -24.08 15.69
C GLU A 93 6.88 -24.90 15.77
N GLY A 94 6.61 -25.76 14.78
CA GLY A 94 5.46 -26.66 14.79
C GLY A 94 4.11 -25.95 14.65
N PHE A 95 4.08 -24.76 14.02
CA PHE A 95 2.81 -24.08 13.74
C PHE A 95 1.88 -25.03 12.98
N LEU A 96 0.61 -25.12 13.42
CA LEU A 96 -0.44 -26.01 12.88
C LEU A 96 -0.26 -27.51 13.17
N SER A 97 0.84 -27.95 13.79
CA SER A 97 0.99 -29.34 14.23
C SER A 97 0.35 -29.54 15.60
N PRO A 98 -0.52 -30.54 15.81
CA PRO A 98 -0.98 -30.95 17.14
C PRO A 98 0.10 -31.60 17.99
N PHE A 99 1.20 -32.06 17.38
CA PHE A 99 2.34 -32.70 18.06
C PHE A 99 3.60 -31.84 17.98
N HIS A 100 4.31 -31.70 19.10
CA HIS A 100 5.53 -30.91 19.12
C HIS A 100 6.64 -31.62 18.30
N PRO A 101 7.30 -30.94 17.33
CA PRO A 101 8.27 -31.59 16.43
C PRO A 101 9.44 -32.30 17.13
N ARG A 102 9.79 -31.87 18.35
CA ARG A 102 10.87 -32.46 19.16
C ARG A 102 10.39 -33.35 20.31
N TYR A 103 9.11 -33.30 20.67
CA TYR A 103 8.56 -33.98 21.84
C TYR A 103 7.19 -34.58 21.47
N PRO A 104 7.15 -35.73 20.79
CA PRO A 104 5.91 -36.30 20.24
C PRO A 104 4.89 -36.71 21.31
N ASP A 105 5.33 -36.95 22.55
CA ASP A 105 4.47 -37.31 23.68
C ASP A 105 3.74 -36.11 24.30
N ILE A 106 4.05 -34.89 23.85
CA ILE A 106 3.47 -33.64 24.34
C ILE A 106 2.68 -33.03 23.18
N LEU A 107 1.38 -32.79 23.40
CA LEU A 107 0.59 -31.98 22.48
C LEU A 107 1.25 -30.62 22.36
N THR A 108 1.38 -30.10 21.13
CA THR A 108 1.89 -28.75 20.93
C THR A 108 0.95 -27.81 21.65
N ASN A 109 1.37 -27.35 22.83
CA ASN A 109 0.73 -26.20 23.46
C ASN A 109 0.81 -25.09 22.41
N SER A 110 -0.28 -24.37 22.13
CA SER A 110 -0.28 -23.30 21.13
C SER A 110 0.81 -22.32 21.54
N ALA A 111 2.02 -22.45 20.98
CA ALA A 111 3.22 -21.99 21.67
C ALA A 111 3.19 -20.47 21.85
N HIS A 112 2.42 -19.78 21.00
CA HIS A 112 1.99 -18.40 21.18
C HIS A 112 0.61 -18.20 20.52
N PRO A 113 -0.51 -18.24 21.25
CA PRO A 113 -1.84 -18.08 20.66
C PRO A 113 -1.98 -16.74 19.92
N MET A 114 -1.33 -15.69 20.43
CA MET A 114 -1.29 -14.36 19.80
C MET A 114 -0.57 -14.39 18.44
N ARG A 115 0.60 -15.03 18.33
CA ARG A 115 1.30 -15.16 17.04
C ARG A 115 0.54 -16.02 16.04
N ALA A 116 -0.15 -17.07 16.51
CA ALA A 116 -0.98 -17.90 15.66
C ALA A 116 -2.18 -17.10 15.12
N GLN A 117 -2.79 -16.26 15.95
CA GLN A 117 -3.84 -15.33 15.54
C GLN A 117 -3.31 -14.28 14.54
N ASP A 118 -2.12 -13.73 14.75
CA ASP A 118 -1.51 -12.78 13.84
C ASP A 118 -1.19 -13.42 12.48
N LEU A 119 -0.72 -14.67 12.47
CA LEU A 119 -0.49 -15.45 11.25
C LEU A 119 -1.80 -15.73 10.49
N ALA A 120 -2.91 -15.94 11.20
CA ALA A 120 -4.22 -16.09 10.56
C ALA A 120 -4.66 -14.81 9.82
N ASN A 121 -4.21 -13.64 10.27
CA ASN A 121 -4.51 -12.34 9.66
C ASN A 121 -3.43 -11.87 8.66
N VAL A 122 -2.46 -12.72 8.31
CA VAL A 122 -1.31 -12.32 7.48
C VAL A 122 -1.72 -11.77 6.11
N THR A 123 -2.78 -12.30 5.52
CA THR A 123 -3.30 -11.82 4.23
C THR A 123 -3.74 -10.36 4.35
N SER A 124 -4.48 -10.02 5.41
CA SER A 124 -4.89 -8.64 5.68
C SER A 124 -3.68 -7.73 5.92
N TYR A 125 -2.67 -8.20 6.67
CA TYR A 125 -1.45 -7.41 6.91
C TYR A 125 -0.65 -7.14 5.65
N ARG A 126 -0.58 -8.11 4.72
CA ARG A 126 0.03 -7.92 3.40
C ARG A 126 -0.71 -6.84 2.62
N GLU A 127 -2.03 -6.88 2.58
CA GLU A 127 -2.83 -5.85 1.92
C GLU A 127 -2.67 -4.47 2.58
N TRP A 128 -2.58 -4.42 3.91
CA TRP A 128 -2.32 -3.17 4.64
C TRP A 128 -0.97 -2.57 4.24
N VAL A 129 0.06 -3.39 4.09
CA VAL A 129 1.39 -2.96 3.63
C VAL A 129 1.35 -2.44 2.20
N LEU A 130 0.66 -3.14 1.28
CA LEU A 130 0.56 -2.72 -0.11
C LEU A 130 -0.24 -1.41 -0.26
N LEU A 131 -1.40 -1.29 0.38
CA LEU A 131 -2.22 -0.07 0.32
C LEU A 131 -1.58 1.07 1.11
N GLY A 132 -1.03 0.76 2.28
CA GLY A 132 -0.45 1.73 3.19
C GLY A 132 0.75 2.46 2.58
N TYR A 133 1.72 1.73 2.02
CA TYR A 133 2.87 2.36 1.37
C TYR A 133 2.56 2.96 -0.02
N LEU A 134 1.47 2.53 -0.68
CA LEU A 134 0.98 3.18 -1.89
C LEU A 134 0.49 4.60 -1.60
N VAL A 135 -0.20 4.80 -0.48
CA VAL A 135 -0.81 6.08 -0.11
C VAL A 135 0.09 6.94 0.79
N CYS A 136 0.95 6.32 1.58
CA CYS A 136 1.90 7.00 2.46
C CYS A 136 3.33 6.62 2.06
N PRO A 137 3.84 7.13 0.91
CA PRO A 137 5.12 6.73 0.36
C PRO A 137 6.32 7.14 1.23
N ASP A 138 6.20 8.24 1.99
CA ASP A 138 7.27 8.73 2.87
C ASP A 138 7.57 7.75 4.02
N GLU A 139 6.60 6.93 4.42
CA GLU A 139 6.79 5.91 5.46
C GLU A 139 7.70 4.76 5.00
N LEU A 140 7.98 4.63 3.70
CA LEU A 140 9.00 3.73 3.16
C LEU A 140 10.43 4.17 3.52
N LEU A 141 10.62 5.43 3.88
CA LEU A 141 11.92 5.98 4.28
C LEU A 141 12.29 5.62 5.73
N ARG A 142 11.40 4.96 6.47
CA ARG A 142 11.74 4.39 7.77
C ARG A 142 12.67 3.19 7.63
N VAL A 143 13.39 2.90 8.71
CA VAL A 143 14.27 1.74 8.79
C VAL A 143 13.43 0.46 8.67
N THR A 144 13.89 -0.51 7.87
CA THR A 144 13.22 -1.81 7.58
C THR A 144 11.88 -1.77 6.83
N SER A 145 11.20 -0.62 6.72
CA SER A 145 9.93 -0.51 5.96
C SER A 145 10.05 -1.02 4.53
N ILE A 146 11.15 -0.69 3.85
CA ILE A 146 11.40 -1.18 2.50
C ILE A 146 11.56 -2.69 2.46
N ASP A 147 12.22 -3.30 3.45
CA ASP A 147 12.42 -4.75 3.46
C ASP A 147 11.08 -5.48 3.63
N VAL A 148 10.18 -4.95 4.47
CA VAL A 148 8.80 -5.45 4.61
C VAL A 148 8.03 -5.28 3.30
N ALA A 149 8.05 -4.09 2.70
CA ALA A 149 7.37 -3.81 1.44
C ALA A 149 7.86 -4.73 0.31
N MET A 150 9.17 -5.00 0.26
CA MET A 150 9.79 -5.83 -0.78
C MET A 150 9.42 -7.31 -0.68
N VAL A 151 9.18 -7.84 0.52
CA VAL A 151 8.62 -9.19 0.69
C VAL A 151 7.27 -9.27 0.00
N VAL A 152 6.37 -8.32 0.30
CA VAL A 152 5.00 -8.36 -0.22
C VAL A 152 4.93 -8.00 -1.70
N LEU A 153 5.69 -7.00 -2.16
CA LEU A 153 5.73 -6.59 -3.57
C LEU A 153 6.27 -7.69 -4.49
N LYS A 154 7.22 -8.52 -4.05
CA LYS A 154 7.75 -9.62 -4.88
C LYS A 154 6.73 -10.74 -5.09
N GLU A 155 5.82 -10.95 -4.14
CA GLU A 155 4.82 -12.02 -4.17
C GLU A 155 3.53 -11.62 -4.89
N ASN A 156 3.29 -10.32 -5.12
CA ASN A 156 2.02 -9.81 -5.63
C ASN A 156 2.22 -8.96 -6.90
N LEU A 157 1.48 -9.29 -7.96
CA LEU A 157 1.44 -8.51 -9.21
C LEU A 157 0.27 -7.54 -9.27
N VAL A 158 -0.86 -7.96 -8.68
CA VAL A 158 -2.13 -7.24 -8.69
C VAL A 158 -2.60 -6.99 -7.27
N LEU A 159 -3.33 -5.90 -7.08
CA LEU A 159 -3.98 -5.58 -5.82
C LEU A 159 -5.49 -5.59 -6.01
N PRO A 160 -6.22 -6.54 -5.40
CA PRO A 160 -7.67 -6.59 -5.50
C PRO A 160 -8.30 -5.38 -4.79
N LEU A 161 -9.16 -4.66 -5.50
CA LEU A 161 -9.95 -3.56 -4.95
C LEU A 161 -11.26 -4.09 -4.39
N PHE A 162 -12.06 -4.72 -5.24
CA PHE A 162 -13.35 -5.30 -4.88
C PHE A 162 -13.74 -6.36 -5.90
N ARG A 163 -13.95 -7.61 -5.43
CA ARG A 163 -14.23 -8.76 -6.29
C ARG A 163 -13.16 -8.92 -7.37
N ASP A 164 -13.55 -8.87 -8.64
CA ASP A 164 -12.68 -9.07 -9.79
C ASP A 164 -12.00 -7.78 -10.27
N GLU A 165 -12.30 -6.64 -9.65
CA GLU A 165 -11.63 -5.37 -9.97
C GLU A 165 -10.31 -5.25 -9.22
N TYR A 166 -9.24 -4.97 -9.97
CA TYR A 166 -7.88 -4.86 -9.46
C TYR A 166 -7.11 -3.71 -10.11
N ILE A 167 -5.98 -3.38 -9.49
CA ILE A 167 -4.97 -2.49 -10.05
C ILE A 167 -3.63 -3.22 -10.24
N LEU A 168 -2.86 -2.76 -11.21
CA LEU A 168 -1.49 -3.23 -11.44
C LEU A 168 -0.57 -2.59 -10.42
N LEU A 169 -0.07 -3.40 -9.49
CA LEU A 169 0.61 -2.91 -8.30
C LEU A 169 1.89 -2.16 -8.65
N HIS A 170 2.73 -2.76 -9.49
CA HIS A 170 4.03 -2.20 -9.86
C HIS A 170 3.93 -0.91 -10.66
N GLU A 171 2.94 -0.80 -11.56
CA GLU A 171 2.71 0.43 -12.32
C GLU A 171 2.29 1.58 -11.40
N ASN A 172 1.39 1.30 -10.45
CA ASN A 172 0.95 2.29 -9.47
C ASN A 172 2.11 2.72 -8.55
N TYR A 173 2.96 1.80 -8.10
CA TYR A 173 4.16 2.15 -7.34
C TYR A 173 5.17 2.96 -8.16
N GLN A 174 5.36 2.62 -9.43
CA GLN A 174 6.23 3.38 -10.32
C GLN A 174 5.68 4.79 -10.57
N HIS A 175 4.37 4.95 -10.73
CA HIS A 175 3.75 6.22 -11.09
C HIS A 175 3.54 7.15 -9.90
N TYR A 176 3.21 6.61 -8.72
CA TYR A 176 2.82 7.43 -7.55
C TYR A 176 3.83 7.40 -6.40
N VAL A 177 4.49 6.28 -6.14
CA VAL A 177 5.40 6.12 -4.99
C VAL A 177 6.82 6.55 -5.35
N LEU A 178 7.35 6.06 -6.47
CA LEU A 178 8.73 6.35 -6.89
C LEU A 178 9.01 7.85 -7.06
N PRO A 179 8.13 8.68 -7.67
CA PRO A 179 8.39 10.11 -7.79
C PRO A 179 8.48 10.82 -6.43
N LYS A 180 7.67 10.42 -5.45
CA LYS A 180 7.71 10.95 -4.08
C LYS A 180 9.02 10.60 -3.37
N VAL A 181 9.46 9.34 -3.46
CA VAL A 181 10.77 8.92 -2.92
C VAL A 181 11.92 9.71 -3.58
N LEU A 182 11.85 9.96 -4.89
CA LEU A 182 12.84 10.76 -5.60
C LEU A 182 12.85 12.23 -5.18
N GLU A 183 11.68 12.80 -4.89
CA GLU A 183 11.53 14.14 -4.33
C GLU A 183 12.21 14.22 -2.95
N SER A 184 11.89 13.30 -2.04
CA SER A 184 12.50 13.23 -0.70
C SER A 184 14.02 13.01 -0.77
N LYS A 185 14.49 12.16 -1.70
CA LYS A 185 15.94 11.99 -1.98
C LYS A 185 16.61 13.30 -2.43
N ARG A 186 15.97 14.08 -3.30
CA ARG A 186 16.50 15.37 -3.79
C ARG A 186 16.56 16.39 -2.66
N MET A 187 15.51 16.46 -1.83
CA MET A 187 15.47 17.33 -0.64
C MET A 187 16.57 16.95 0.35
N ALA A 188 16.68 15.67 0.71
CA ALA A 188 17.73 15.17 1.58
C ALA A 188 19.13 15.50 1.03
N LYS A 189 19.37 15.29 -0.29
CA LYS A 189 20.65 15.65 -0.95
C LYS A 189 21.04 17.11 -0.76
N SER A 190 20.07 18.03 -0.82
CA SER A 190 20.31 19.46 -0.62
C SER A 190 20.61 19.82 0.85
N GLY A 191 20.10 19.03 1.79
CA GLY A 191 20.33 19.18 3.24
C GLY A 191 21.60 18.52 3.77
N ARG A 192 22.23 17.59 3.01
CA ARG A 192 23.42 16.82 3.43
C ARG A 192 24.58 17.70 3.91
N THR A 193 24.74 18.89 3.34
CA THR A 193 25.81 19.82 3.72
C THR A 193 25.62 20.41 5.13
N LYS A 194 24.46 20.20 5.77
CA LYS A 194 24.09 20.85 7.03
C LYS A 194 23.93 19.90 8.22
N GLN A 195 23.54 18.62 8.04
CA GLN A 195 23.18 17.72 9.16
C GLN A 195 23.41 16.23 8.86
N LYS A 196 23.82 15.45 9.87
CA LYS A 196 24.01 13.98 9.80
C LYS A 196 22.71 13.21 9.52
N GLU A 197 21.56 13.74 9.93
CA GLU A 197 20.24 13.12 9.68
C GLU A 197 19.90 13.09 8.19
N ALA A 198 20.20 14.18 7.47
CA ALA A 198 19.99 14.28 6.02
C ALA A 198 20.86 13.30 5.22
N ASP A 199 22.03 12.90 5.73
CA ASP A 199 22.86 11.85 5.13
C ASP A 199 22.21 10.47 5.25
N MET A 200 21.65 10.15 6.42
CA MET A 200 20.97 8.87 6.66
C MET A 200 19.72 8.75 5.78
N GLU A 201 18.88 9.78 5.78
CA GLU A 201 17.65 9.83 4.97
C GLU A 201 17.96 9.69 3.47
N TYR A 202 19.01 10.37 2.97
CA TYR A 202 19.45 10.22 1.58
C TYR A 202 19.84 8.78 1.23
N ASN A 203 20.56 8.10 2.13
CA ASN A 203 20.99 6.73 1.91
C ASN A 203 19.80 5.75 1.89
N ILE A 204 18.83 5.94 2.78
CA ILE A 204 17.60 5.14 2.79
C ILE A 204 16.79 5.40 1.52
N ALA A 205 16.56 6.65 1.15
CA ALA A 205 15.82 6.99 -0.07
C ALA A 205 16.48 6.41 -1.33
N LYS A 206 17.82 6.41 -1.40
CA LYS A 206 18.58 5.76 -2.46
C LYS A 206 18.40 4.23 -2.47
N GLN A 207 18.34 3.60 -1.31
CA GLN A 207 18.06 2.15 -1.20
C GLN A 207 16.62 1.84 -1.66
N VAL A 208 15.63 2.61 -1.20
CA VAL A 208 14.22 2.46 -1.57
C VAL A 208 14.03 2.58 -3.08
N GLU A 209 14.58 3.63 -3.70
CA GLU A 209 14.55 3.83 -5.14
C GLU A 209 15.11 2.62 -5.90
N LYS A 210 16.30 2.14 -5.50
CA LYS A 210 16.95 0.99 -6.15
C LYS A 210 16.09 -0.27 -6.05
N MET A 211 15.53 -0.54 -4.87
CA MET A 211 14.73 -1.73 -4.60
C MET A 211 13.39 -1.70 -5.37
N LEU A 212 12.69 -0.56 -5.35
CA LEU A 212 11.44 -0.39 -6.11
C LEU A 212 11.67 -0.53 -7.61
N THR A 213 12.71 0.14 -8.13
CA THR A 213 13.06 0.08 -9.56
C THR A 213 13.39 -1.36 -9.99
N TYR A 214 14.12 -2.11 -9.16
CA TYR A 214 14.44 -3.51 -9.42
C TYR A 214 13.17 -4.37 -9.54
N VAL A 215 12.23 -4.24 -8.61
CA VAL A 215 10.99 -5.06 -8.63
C VAL A 215 10.12 -4.71 -9.84
N VAL A 216 9.97 -3.42 -10.12
CA VAL A 216 9.21 -2.94 -11.28
C VAL A 216 9.80 -3.52 -12.58
N LEU A 217 11.11 -3.41 -12.79
CA LEU A 217 11.79 -3.95 -13.98
C LEU A 217 11.68 -5.48 -14.07
N HIS A 218 11.96 -6.19 -12.97
CA HIS A 218 11.93 -7.65 -12.95
C HIS A 218 10.55 -8.21 -13.30
N ASN A 219 9.48 -7.58 -12.80
CA ASN A 219 8.12 -8.06 -13.01
C ASN A 219 7.52 -7.60 -14.35
N LEU A 220 7.91 -6.44 -14.88
CA LEU A 220 7.60 -6.04 -16.27
C LEU A 220 8.24 -6.99 -17.30
N ILE A 221 9.47 -7.42 -17.05
CA ILE A 221 10.12 -8.42 -17.91
C ILE A 221 9.40 -9.76 -17.76
N SER A 222 9.08 -10.20 -16.54
CA SER A 222 8.40 -11.49 -16.34
C SER A 222 6.99 -11.55 -16.94
N SER A 223 6.23 -10.45 -16.94
CA SER A 223 4.88 -10.40 -17.52
C SER A 223 4.86 -10.39 -19.05
N THR A 224 5.90 -9.89 -19.70
CA THR A 224 6.05 -9.90 -21.16
C THR A 224 6.46 -11.27 -21.71
N PHE A 225 7.09 -12.11 -20.88
CA PHE A 225 7.45 -13.48 -21.27
C PHE A 225 6.35 -14.53 -21.04
N THR A 226 5.35 -14.27 -20.20
CA THR A 226 4.22 -15.19 -19.97
C THR A 226 3.03 -14.96 -20.90
N SER A 227 3.09 -13.95 -21.76
CA SER A 227 2.06 -13.60 -22.74
C SER A 227 2.43 -13.95 -24.20
N ALA A 228 3.47 -14.78 -24.39
CA ALA A 228 3.88 -15.39 -25.67
C ALA A 228 3.76 -16.91 -25.60
#